data_AF-C0B4Y7-F1
#
_entry.id   AF-C0B4Y7-F1
#
_cell.length_a   1.000
_cell.length_b   1.000
_cell.length_c   1.000
_cell.angle_alpha   90.00
_cell.angle_beta   90.00
_cell.angle_gamma   90.00
#
_symmetry.space_group_name_H-M   'P 1'
#
loop_
_entity.id
_entity.type
_entity.pdbx_description
1 polymer ?
#
loop_
_entity_poly.entity_id
_entity_poly.type
_entity_poly.pdbx_seq_one_letter_code
_entity_poly.pdbx_strand_id
1 'polypeptide(L)' 'MVTHNMQQAVRVSDNTAFFLLGEVVEYNDTEKLFSIPSDKRTEDYITGRFG' A
#
# COMPACT_ATOMS: atom_id res chain seq x y z
N MET A 1 0.47 -12.34 2.70
CA MET A 1 1.68 -12.08 3.52
C MET A 1 1.48 -10.74 4.22
N VAL A 2 1.75 -10.61 5.52
CA VAL A 2 1.73 -9.31 6.21
C VAL A 2 3.17 -8.83 6.32
N THR A 3 3.49 -7.70 5.70
CA THR A 3 4.84 -7.11 5.72
C THR A 3 4.76 -5.60 5.70
N HIS A 4 5.73 -4.95 6.34
CA HIS A 4 5.96 -3.51 6.19
C HIS A 4 6.96 -3.20 5.06
N ASN A 5 7.56 -4.24 4.45
CA ASN A 5 8.47 -4.08 3.34
C ASN A 5 7.69 -4.00 2.01
N MET A 6 7.43 -2.77 1.58
CA MET A 6 6.69 -2.48 0.36
C MET A 6 7.36 -3.08 -0.90
N GLN A 7 8.69 -3.12 -0.96
CA GLN A 7 9.42 -3.69 -2.10
C GLN A 7 9.29 -5.22 -2.21
N GLN A 8 8.99 -5.88 -1.09
CA GLN A 8 8.65 -7.31 -1.08
C GLN A 8 7.18 -7.52 -1.44
N ALA A 9 6.28 -6.66 -0.94
CA ALA A 9 4.87 -6.71 -1.29
C ALA A 9 4.67 -6.58 -2.81
N VAL A 10 5.34 -5.59 -3.43
CA VAL A 10 5.31 -5.33 -4.89
C VAL A 10 5.73 -6.54 -5.73
N ARG A 11 6.72 -7.33 -5.26
CA ARG A 11 7.29 -8.42 -6.06
C ARG A 11 6.57 -9.76 -5.89
N VAL A 12 5.85 -9.94 -4.79
CA VAL A 12 5.36 -11.27 -4.38
C VAL A 12 3.83 -11.32 -4.32
N SER A 13 3.14 -10.18 -4.32
CA SER A 13 1.69 -10.14 -4.13
C SER A 13 0.99 -9.61 -5.38
N ASP A 14 -0.03 -10.33 -5.86
CA ASP A 14 -0.90 -9.85 -6.94
C ASP A 14 -1.85 -8.75 -6.46
N ASN A 15 -2.33 -8.86 -5.21
CA ASN A 15 -3.21 -7.89 -4.56
C ASN A 15 -2.63 -7.45 -3.22
N THR A 16 -2.82 -6.17 -2.88
CA THR A 16 -2.34 -5.56 -1.64
C THR A 16 -3.48 -4.85 -0.92
N ALA A 17 -3.56 -5.07 0.39
CA ALA A 17 -4.42 -4.33 1.30
C ALA A 17 -3.55 -3.41 2.17
N PHE A 18 -3.82 -2.11 2.11
CA PHE A 18 -3.22 -1.13 2.99
C PHE A 18 -4.09 -0.92 4.23
N PHE A 19 -3.48 -1.10 5.40
CA PHE A 19 -4.10 -0.89 6.70
C PHE A 19 -3.47 0.31 7.38
N LEU A 20 -4.30 1.16 7.98
CA LEU A 20 -3.87 2.27 8.82
C LEU A 20 -4.71 2.26 10.10
N LEU A 21 -4.05 2.26 11.26
CA LEU A 21 -4.72 2.29 12.58
C LEU A 21 -5.76 1.18 12.81
N GLY A 22 -5.59 0.03 12.15
CA GLY A 22 -6.49 -1.12 12.28
C GLY A 22 -7.66 -1.12 11.29
N GLU A 23 -7.76 -0.13 10.41
CA GLU A 23 -8.76 -0.07 9.35
C GLU A 23 -8.14 -0.33 7.98
N VAL A 24 -8.88 -1.02 7.10
CA VAL A 24 -8.52 -1.14 5.68
C VAL A 24 -8.78 0.20 5.02
N VAL A 25 -7.71 0.88 4.63
CA VAL A 25 -7.78 2.16 3.93
C VAL A 25 -7.97 1.95 2.44
N GLU A 26 -7.25 0.99 1.87
CA GLU A 26 -7.31 0.72 0.44
C GLU A 26 -6.98 -0.75 0.16
N TYR A 27 -7.68 -1.35 -0.80
CA TYR A 27 -7.39 -2.70 -1.30
C TYR A 27 -7.48 -2.69 -2.81
N ASN A 28 -6.40 -3.08 -3.48
CA ASN A 28 -6.32 -3.09 -4.95
C ASN A 28 -5.26 -4.07 -5.46
N ASP A 29 -5.16 -4.18 -6.78
CA ASP A 29 -4.00 -4.78 -7.43
C ASP A 29 -2.74 -4.07 -6.97
N THR A 30 -1.70 -4.85 -6.66
CA THR A 30 -0.45 -4.34 -6.09
C THR A 30 0.17 -3.28 -6.98
N GLU A 31 0.28 -3.51 -8.29
CA GLU A 31 0.81 -2.50 -9.22
C GLU A 31 0.02 -1.19 -9.15
N LYS A 32 -1.31 -1.27 -9.14
CA LYS A 32 -2.17 -0.09 -9.09
C LYS A 32 -2.02 0.67 -7.76
N LEU A 33 -1.99 -0.05 -6.64
CA LEU A 33 -1.85 0.53 -5.32
C LEU A 33 -0.52 1.27 -5.15
N PHE A 34 0.56 0.78 -5.76
CA PHE A 34 1.90 1.39 -5.69
C PHE A 34 2.20 2.42 -6.78
N SER A 35 1.54 2.35 -7.94
CA SER A 35 1.73 3.32 -9.03
C SER A 35 0.75 4.49 -8.97
N ILE A 36 -0.53 4.23 -8.70
CA ILE A 36 -1.61 5.22 -8.72
C ILE A 36 -2.60 4.88 -7.58
N PRO A 37 -2.22 5.11 -6.32
CA PRO A 37 -3.11 4.91 -5.18
C PRO A 37 -4.35 5.80 -5.33
N SER A 38 -5.50 5.26 -4.92
CA SER A 38 -6.78 5.97 -4.97
C SER A 38 -7.02 6.79 -3.70
N ASP A 39 -6.43 6.40 -2.57
CA ASP A 39 -6.51 7.13 -1.30
C ASP A 39 -5.21 7.91 -1.03
N LYS A 40 -5.37 9.18 -0.64
CA LYS A 40 -4.26 10.07 -0.33
C LYS A 40 -3.39 9.57 0.84
N ARG A 41 -3.98 8.86 1.81
CA ARG A 41 -3.24 8.27 2.93
C ARG A 41 -2.30 7.16 2.46
N THR A 42 -2.75 6.38 1.48
CA THR A 42 -1.93 5.35 0.82
C THR A 42 -0.79 6.01 0.04
N GLU A 43 -1.09 7.08 -0.71
CA GLU A 43 -0.08 7.87 -1.44
C GLU A 43 0.98 8.45 -0.51
N ASP A 44 0.57 9.12 0.57
CA ASP A 44 1.49 9.71 1.54
C ASP A 44 2.39 8.64 2.18
N TYR A 45 1.87 7.41 2.38
CA TYR A 45 2.59 6.29 3.00
C TYR A 45 3.65 5.72 2.07
N ILE A 46 3.28 5.51 0.81
CA ILE A 46 4.16 4.92 -0.21
C ILE A 46 5.24 5.92 -0.64
N THR A 47 4.89 7.20 -0.74
CA THR A 47 5.84 8.26 -1.10
C THR A 47 6.74 8.69 0.05
N GLY A 48 6.48 8.22 1.27
CA GLY A 48 7.28 8.56 2.45
C GLY A 48 7.07 10.00 2.92
N ARG A 49 5.92 10.61 2.62
CA ARG A 49 5.53 11.95 3.11
C ARG A 49 5.04 11.96 4.56
N PHE A 50 4.95 10.80 5.20
CA PHE A 50 4.83 10.72 6.66
C PHE A 50 6.15 11.13 7.31
N GLY A 51 6.29 12.44 7.56
CA GLY A 51 7.24 13.04 8.48
C GLY A 51 6.54 13.52 9.74
#